data_AF-A0A7J3CT52-F1
#
_entry.id   AF-A0A7J3CT52-F1
#
_cell.length_a   1.000
_cell.length_b   1.000
_cell.length_c   1.000
_cell.angle_alpha   90.00
_cell.angle_beta   90.00
_cell.angle_gamma   90.00
#
_symmetry.space_group_name_H-M   'P 1'
#
loop_
_entity.id
_entity.type
_entity.pdbx_description
1 polymer ?
#
loop_
_entity_poly.entity_id
_entity_poly.type
_entity_poly.pdbx_seq_one_letter_code
_entity_poly.pdbx_strand_id
1 'polypeptide(L)'
;MLPKNRSNSIRKIKRRTPAKRISIIFKRRKKTKKHYSPISHKILNATNSDPTVAKSKRRPNRPFGGMLTSQESRQVIKYRELLNSKKIEEKDIPLKYRSFVLNKK
;
A
#
# COMPACT_ATOMS: atom_id res chain seq x y z
N MET A 1 -26.00 -12.45 -13.14
CA MET A 1 -26.92 -12.97 -12.11
C MET A 1 -26.85 -12.10 -10.86
N LEU A 2 -27.99 -11.61 -10.35
CA LEU A 2 -28.05 -10.78 -9.14
C LEU A 2 -28.08 -11.67 -7.89
N PRO A 3 -27.30 -11.38 -6.84
CA PRO A 3 -27.27 -12.23 -5.66
C PRO A 3 -28.57 -12.11 -4.86
N LYS A 4 -29.24 -13.25 -4.64
CA LYS A 4 -30.45 -13.36 -3.79
C LYS A 4 -30.13 -12.99 -2.34
N ASN A 5 -29.00 -13.50 -1.82
CA ASN A 5 -28.55 -13.31 -0.44
C ASN A 5 -27.52 -12.17 -0.30
N ARG A 6 -27.29 -11.71 0.94
CA ARG A 6 -26.30 -10.66 1.23
C ARG A 6 -24.90 -11.20 0.93
N SER A 7 -24.21 -10.58 -0.02
CA SER A 7 -22.85 -10.95 -0.44
C SER A 7 -21.78 -10.00 0.13
N ASN A 8 -20.57 -10.53 0.32
CA ASN A 8 -19.39 -9.77 0.67
C ASN A 8 -18.78 -9.01 -0.52
N SER A 9 -19.03 -9.43 -1.76
CA SER A 9 -18.44 -8.80 -2.95
C SER A 9 -19.34 -7.71 -3.55
N ILE A 10 -20.66 -7.85 -3.46
CA ILE A 10 -21.65 -6.95 -4.07
C ILE A 10 -22.49 -6.29 -2.96
N ARG A 11 -22.71 -4.98 -3.08
CA ARG A 11 -23.59 -4.21 -2.18
C ARG A 11 -24.79 -3.64 -2.94
N LYS A 12 -25.95 -3.64 -2.28
CA LYS A 12 -27.17 -2.96 -2.73
C LYS A 12 -27.06 -1.48 -2.39
N ILE A 13 -27.24 -0.60 -3.37
CA ILE A 13 -27.26 0.85 -3.19
C ILE A 13 -28.63 1.35 -3.63
N LYS A 14 -29.39 1.94 -2.72
CA LYS A 14 -30.64 2.63 -3.03
C LYS A 14 -30.30 4.01 -3.60
N ARG A 15 -30.87 4.34 -4.75
CA ARG A 15 -30.67 5.62 -5.45
C ARG A 15 -32.03 6.18 -5.87
N ARG A 16 -32.23 7.47 -5.67
CA ARG A 16 -33.35 8.19 -6.28
C ARG A 16 -33.06 8.41 -7.77
N THR A 17 -34.01 8.05 -8.63
CA THR A 17 -33.93 8.28 -10.06
C THR A 17 -34.40 9.70 -10.39
N PRO A 18 -34.09 10.23 -11.60
CA PRO A 18 -34.61 11.52 -12.04
C PRO A 18 -36.14 11.61 -11.98
N ALA A 19 -36.84 10.51 -12.26
CA ALA A 19 -38.29 10.37 -12.09
C ALA A 19 -38.77 10.29 -10.63
N LYS A 20 -37.93 10.69 -9.66
CA LYS A 20 -38.17 10.68 -8.21
C LYS A 20 -38.47 9.32 -7.59
N ARG A 21 -38.37 8.21 -8.34
CA ARG A 21 -38.56 6.82 -7.84
C ARG A 21 -37.28 6.30 -7.15
N ILE A 22 -37.43 5.35 -6.23
CA ILE A 22 -36.28 4.67 -5.61
C ILE A 22 -35.94 3.42 -6.43
N SER A 23 -34.68 3.30 -6.85
CA SER A 23 -34.13 2.14 -7.56
C SER A 23 -33.00 1.49 -6.76
N ILE A 24 -32.85 0.16 -6.87
CA ILE A 24 -31.74 -0.58 -6.26
C ILE A 24 -30.70 -0.88 -7.35
N ILE A 25 -29.48 -0.38 -7.16
CA ILE A 25 -28.35 -0.73 -8.02
C ILE A 25 -27.39 -1.61 -7.22
N PHE A 26 -26.95 -2.70 -7.83
CA PHE A 26 -25.93 -3.57 -7.28
C PHE A 26 -24.56 -3.09 -7.76
N LYS A 27 -23.67 -2.72 -6.83
CA LYS A 27 -22.29 -2.35 -7.14
C LYS A 27 -21.31 -3.26 -6.43
N ARG A 28 -20.18 -3.57 -7.06
CA ARG A 28 -19.05 -4.24 -6.38
C ARG A 28 -18.55 -3.35 -5.24
N ARG A 29 -18.16 -3.96 -4.11
CA ARG A 29 -17.49 -3.25 -3.02
C ARG A 29 -16.13 -2.75 -3.53
N LYS A 30 -15.82 -1.48 -3.29
CA LYS A 30 -14.53 -0.90 -3.68
C LYS A 30 -13.47 -1.37 -2.68
N LYS A 31 -12.40 -1.99 -3.17
CA LYS A 31 -11.18 -2.23 -2.38
C LYS A 31 -10.53 -0.87 -2.06
N THR A 32 -9.82 -0.78 -0.94
CA THR A 32 -9.09 0.44 -0.57
C THR A 32 -8.04 0.75 -1.65
N LYS A 33 -7.89 2.03 -2.00
CA LYS A 33 -6.86 2.48 -2.95
C LYS A 33 -5.50 2.77 -2.29
N LYS A 34 -5.32 2.28 -1.05
CA LYS A 34 -4.20 2.62 -0.19
C LYS A 34 -3.18 1.49 -0.25
N HIS A 35 -1.91 1.85 -0.37
CA HIS A 35 -0.81 0.93 -0.14
C HIS A 35 -0.37 0.98 1.32
N TYR A 36 0.21 -0.13 1.77
CA TYR A 36 0.66 -0.33 3.13
C TYR A 36 2.12 -0.75 3.12
N SER A 37 2.87 -0.32 4.13
CA SER A 37 4.22 -0.79 4.34
C SER A 37 4.23 -2.26 4.76
N PRO A 38 5.15 -3.09 4.22
CA PRO A 38 5.28 -4.48 4.65
C PRO A 38 5.85 -4.63 6.08
N ILE A 39 6.45 -3.57 6.63
CA ILE A 39 7.08 -3.62 7.96
C ILE A 39 6.08 -3.21 9.04
N SER A 40 5.59 -1.97 8.98
CA SER A 40 4.69 -1.42 10.02
C SER A 40 3.21 -1.53 9.69
N HIS A 41 2.83 -1.98 8.49
CA HIS A 41 1.44 -1.97 8.00
C HIS A 41 0.78 -0.58 8.05
N LYS A 42 1.58 0.49 8.11
CA LYS A 42 1.10 1.87 8.01
C LYS A 42 0.80 2.21 6.55
N ILE A 43 -0.15 3.13 6.36
CA ILE A 43 -0.51 3.64 5.04
C ILE A 43 0.67 4.39 4.43
N LEU A 44 0.99 4.10 3.17
CA LEU A 44 2.00 4.80 2.41
C LEU A 44 1.42 6.11 1.85
N ASN A 45 1.86 7.23 2.43
CA ASN A 45 1.46 8.56 1.97
C ASN A 45 1.99 8.82 0.55
N ALA A 46 1.22 9.59 -0.23
CA ALA A 46 1.53 9.98 -1.61
C ALA A 46 1.78 8.81 -2.57
N THR A 47 1.17 7.64 -2.31
CA THR A 47 1.21 6.48 -3.21
C THR A 47 -0.20 6.03 -3.54
N ASN A 48 -0.46 5.76 -4.82
CA ASN A 48 -1.75 5.28 -5.30
C ASN A 48 -1.66 3.79 -5.65
N SER A 49 -2.68 3.02 -5.28
CA SER A 49 -2.76 1.59 -5.64
C SER A 49 -3.44 1.29 -6.96
N ASP A 50 -3.92 2.31 -7.66
CA ASP A 50 -4.60 2.16 -8.93
C ASP A 50 -3.58 1.96 -10.06
N PRO A 51 -3.56 0.78 -10.73
CA PRO A 51 -2.58 0.48 -11.77
C PRO A 51 -2.74 1.35 -13.03
N THR A 52 -3.93 1.94 -13.21
CA THR A 52 -4.23 2.85 -14.34
C THR A 52 -3.51 4.18 -14.24
N VAL A 53 -3.00 4.53 -13.05
CA VAL A 53 -2.33 5.80 -12.80
C VAL A 53 -0.85 5.72 -13.20
N ALA A 54 -0.31 6.84 -13.69
CA ALA A 54 1.10 6.99 -14.06
C ALA A 54 2.07 6.49 -12.96
N LYS A 55 3.21 5.93 -13.39
CA LYS A 55 4.22 5.34 -12.48
C LYS A 55 4.70 6.33 -11.43
N SER A 56 4.89 7.61 -11.78
CA SER A 56 5.34 8.67 -10.87
C SER A 56 4.40 8.89 -9.68
N LYS A 57 3.08 8.77 -9.88
CA LYS A 57 2.07 8.89 -8.80
C LYS A 57 1.97 7.62 -7.94
N ARG A 58 2.54 6.50 -8.39
CA ARG A 58 2.60 5.24 -7.65
C ARG A 58 3.92 5.07 -6.89
N ARG A 59 5.01 5.61 -7.44
CA ARG A 59 6.38 5.48 -6.95
C ARG A 59 7.01 6.87 -6.79
N PRO A 60 6.93 7.47 -5.60
CA PRO A 60 7.63 8.71 -5.28
C PRO A 60 9.14 8.58 -5.52
N ASN A 61 9.80 9.67 -5.94
CA ASN A 61 11.22 9.68 -6.34
C ASN A 61 12.26 9.49 -5.19
N ARG A 62 11.83 9.02 -4.02
CA ARG A 62 12.72 8.78 -2.89
C ARG A 62 13.14 7.30 -2.85
N PRO A 63 14.25 6.96 -2.15
CA PRO A 63 14.60 5.57 -1.89
C PRO A 63 13.43 4.79 -1.28
N PHE A 64 13.17 3.60 -1.83
CA PHE A 64 12.06 2.72 -1.44
C PHE A 64 10.66 3.37 -1.53
N GLY A 65 10.52 4.40 -2.37
CA GLY A 65 9.24 5.05 -2.65
C GLY A 65 8.21 4.06 -3.20
N GLY A 66 7.00 4.07 -2.62
CA GLY A 66 5.94 3.10 -2.99
C GLY A 66 6.01 1.77 -2.26
N MET A 67 7.01 1.55 -1.39
CA MET A 67 7.18 0.30 -0.65
C MET A 67 7.33 0.53 0.87
N LEU A 68 8.25 1.40 1.28
CA LEU A 68 8.48 1.71 2.69
C LEU A 68 7.95 3.10 3.04
N THR A 69 7.58 3.33 4.30
CA THR A 69 7.34 4.69 4.80
C THR A 69 8.64 5.51 4.83
N SER A 70 8.55 6.83 4.91
CA SER A 70 9.74 7.70 4.99
C SER A 70 10.63 7.39 6.20
N GLN A 71 10.01 6.99 7.31
CA GLN A 71 10.72 6.64 8.55
C GLN A 71 11.49 5.33 8.38
N GLU A 72 10.84 4.30 7.84
CA GLU A 72 11.47 2.99 7.58
C GLU A 72 12.59 3.10 6.55
N SER A 73 12.38 3.87 5.47
CA SER A 73 13.44 4.09 4.49
C SER A 73 14.68 4.75 5.11
N ARG A 74 14.49 5.68 6.06
CA ARG A 74 15.61 6.30 6.79
C ARG A 74 16.38 5.28 7.62
N GLN A 75 15.67 4.36 8.30
CA GLN A 75 16.31 3.31 9.08
C GLN A 75 17.08 2.34 8.20
N VAL A 76 16.51 1.93 7.06
CA VAL A 76 17.20 1.05 6.11
C VAL A 76 18.49 1.70 5.59
N ILE A 77 18.43 2.98 5.22
CA ILE A 77 19.63 3.72 4.78
C ILE A 77 20.66 3.77 5.91
N LYS A 78 20.25 4.09 7.14
CA LYS A 78 21.14 4.11 8.31
C LYS A 78 21.83 2.76 8.53
N TYR A 79 21.08 1.66 8.54
CA TYR A 79 21.66 0.32 8.72
C TYR A 79 22.59 -0.07 7.57
N ARG A 80 22.26 0.31 6.33
CA ARG A 80 23.12 0.08 5.18
C ARG A 80 24.46 0.80 5.31
N GLU A 81 24.45 2.07 5.73
CA GLU A 81 25.68 2.83 5.98
C GLU A 81 26.51 2.26 7.12
N LEU A 82 25.86 1.86 8.22
CA LEU A 82 26.55 1.24 9.36
C LEU A 82 27.21 -0.08 8.98
N LEU A 83 26.51 -0.93 8.22
CA LEU A 83 27.03 -2.19 7.71
C LEU A 83 28.21 -1.96 6.74
N ASN A 84 28.09 -0.99 5.82
CA ASN A 84 29.16 -0.61 4.90
C ASN A 84 30.41 -0.12 5.63
N SER A 85 30.23 0.66 6.70
CA SER A 85 31.31 1.15 7.55
C SER A 85 31.88 0.09 8.51
N LYS A 86 31.39 -1.15 8.47
CA LYS A 86 31.76 -2.27 9.35
C LYS A 86 31.60 -1.97 10.85
N LYS A 87 30.71 -1.05 11.21
CA LYS A 87 30.38 -0.72 12.60
C LYS A 87 29.39 -1.70 13.23
N ILE A 88 28.66 -2.42 12.39
CA ILE A 88 27.69 -3.45 12.79
C ILE A 88 27.89 -4.68 11.91
N GLU A 89 27.54 -5.84 12.43
CA GLU A 89 27.42 -7.07 11.65
C GLU A 89 25.98 -7.26 11.14
N GLU A 90 25.78 -8.22 10.23
CA GLU A 90 24.44 -8.54 9.74
C GLU A 90 23.49 -9.04 10.84
N LYS A 91 24.04 -9.64 11.90
CA LYS A 91 23.30 -10.17 13.04
C LYS A 91 22.65 -9.07 13.86
N ASP A 92 23.24 -7.88 13.87
CA ASP A 92 22.77 -6.73 14.64
C ASP A 92 21.59 -6.03 13.97
N ILE A 93 21.32 -6.34 12.70
CA ILE A 93 20.22 -5.74 11.94
C ILE A 93 18.92 -6.42 12.33
N PRO A 94 17.87 -5.67 12.74
CA PRO A 94 16.57 -6.26 13.02
C PRO A 94 16.01 -7.01 11.80
N LEU A 95 15.48 -8.22 12.03
CA LEU A 95 14.97 -9.11 10.97
C LEU A 95 14.03 -8.42 9.98
N LYS A 96 13.17 -7.51 10.46
CA LYS A 96 12.23 -6.73 9.64
C LYS A 96 12.90 -5.82 8.59
N TYR A 97 14.13 -5.35 8.85
CA TYR A 97 14.89 -4.50 7.93
C TYR A 97 15.94 -5.28 7.13
N ARG A 98 16.32 -6.47 7.61
CA ARG A 98 17.42 -7.26 7.06
C ARG A 98 17.29 -7.51 5.56
N SER A 99 16.10 -7.87 5.08
CA SER A 99 15.84 -8.10 3.65
C SER A 99 16.03 -6.85 2.77
N PHE A 100 15.81 -5.65 3.32
CA PHE A 100 15.97 -4.39 2.62
C PHE A 100 17.41 -3.88 2.64
N VAL A 101 18.13 -4.15 3.73
CA VAL A 101 19.52 -3.73 3.90
C VAL A 101 20.45 -4.63 3.07
N LEU A 102 20.24 -5.95 3.12
CA LEU A 102 21.08 -6.93 2.43
C LEU A 102 20.82 -7.02 0.92
N ASN A 103 19.65 -6.58 0.44
CA ASN A 103 19.37 -6.54 -0.99
C ASN A 103 20.27 -5.51 -1.68
N LYS A 104 21.39 -6.01 -2.22
CA LYS A 104 22.17 -5.35 -3.26
C LYS A 104 21.44 -5.60 -4.59
N LYS A 105 20.47 -4.73 -4.90
CA LYS A 105 20.18 -4.44 -6.30
C LYS A 105 21.23 -3.50 -6.86
#